data_AF-A0A2G6EDM7-F1
#
_entry.id   AF-A0A2G6EDM7-F1
#
_cell.length_a   1.000
_cell.length_b   1.000
_cell.length_c   1.000
_cell.angle_alpha   90.00
_cell.angle_beta   90.00
_cell.angle_gamma   90.00
#
_symmetry.space_group_name_H-M   'P 1'
#
loop_
_entity.id
_entity.type
_entity.pdbx_description
1 polymer ?
#
loop_
_entity_poly.entity_id
_entity_poly.type
_entity_poly.pdbx_seq_one_letter_code
_entity_poly.pdbx_strand_id
1 'polypeptide(L)'
;MSQPDSDQQLNIWKDLAISKQMLMNEAAGMLKIKDDFTADELRSALGAIIKRVDSADADMEATRQKAASEIDAMQAEVRKTEKARADAEAQRDDAIKGREAAEHALNQGRKDNANALQKAKRQVEEKQKELKAINIALADTPENIIRKLKNIKKQKLDEATARKHAEDANRKLKKENKEQKGELESLAELKAQAASLLASYRELREWADGVADKLDDSEAAPVADAKLLSSIETLTEGADARQEERVAATA
;
A
#
# COMPACT_ATOMS: atom_id res chain seq x y z
N MET A 1 -126.96 56.02 34.95
CA MET A 1 -126.51 54.77 34.30
C MET A 1 -127.39 54.59 33.07
N SER A 2 -126.87 54.92 31.89
CA SER A 2 -127.65 54.97 30.65
C SER A 2 -127.69 53.57 30.01
N GLN A 3 -128.87 53.09 29.59
CA GLN A 3 -129.06 51.78 28.94
C GLN A 3 -128.09 51.42 27.78
N PRO A 4 -127.63 52.33 26.91
CA PRO A 4 -126.72 51.97 25.81
C PRO A 4 -125.33 51.50 26.28
N ASP A 5 -124.85 51.99 27.43
CA ASP A 5 -123.57 51.56 28.03
C ASP A 5 -123.69 50.14 28.60
N SER A 6 -124.87 49.79 29.13
CA SER A 6 -125.18 48.43 29.59
C SER A 6 -125.22 47.41 28.44
N ASP A 7 -125.77 47.78 27.28
CA ASP A 7 -125.84 46.90 26.10
C ASP A 7 -124.47 46.69 25.44
N GLN A 8 -123.65 47.74 25.39
CA GLN A 8 -122.25 47.63 24.93
C GLN A 8 -121.44 46.73 25.85
N GLN A 9 -121.56 46.88 27.17
CA GLN A 9 -120.92 45.98 28.13
C GLN A 9 -121.37 44.53 27.93
N LEU A 10 -122.67 44.29 27.75
CA LEU A 10 -123.20 42.94 27.51
C LEU A 10 -122.62 42.30 26.24
N ASN A 11 -122.44 43.06 25.16
CA ASN A 11 -121.82 42.55 23.93
C ASN A 11 -120.34 42.23 24.13
N ILE A 12 -119.59 43.06 24.86
CA ILE A 12 -118.19 42.77 25.22
C ILE A 12 -118.10 41.48 26.05
N TRP A 13 -119.00 41.27 27.01
CA TRP A 13 -119.05 40.03 27.80
C TRP A 13 -119.39 38.80 26.95
N LYS A 14 -120.28 38.94 25.96
CA LYS A 14 -120.61 37.87 25.01
C LYS A 14 -119.42 37.51 24.13
N ASP A 15 -118.75 38.50 23.54
CA ASP A 15 -117.57 38.28 22.70
C ASP A 15 -116.42 37.66 23.50
N LEU A 16 -116.20 38.11 24.74
CA LEU A 16 -115.23 37.52 25.65
C LEU A 16 -115.58 36.06 25.98
N ALA A 17 -116.87 35.76 26.20
CA ALA A 17 -117.33 34.41 26.48
C ALA A 17 -117.15 33.48 25.27
N ILE A 18 -117.46 33.95 24.05
CA ILE A 18 -117.25 33.21 22.80
C ILE A 18 -115.76 32.96 22.57
N SER A 19 -114.92 33.99 22.71
CA SER A 19 -113.46 33.87 22.57
C SER A 19 -112.88 32.86 23.58
N LYS A 20 -113.34 32.91 24.84
CA LYS A 20 -112.94 31.96 25.88
C LYS A 20 -113.37 30.53 25.54
N GLN A 21 -114.60 30.31 25.06
CA GLN A 21 -115.09 28.99 24.66
C GLN A 21 -114.30 28.46 23.46
N MET A 22 -114.01 29.30 22.47
CA MET A 22 -113.19 28.94 21.32
C MET A 22 -111.78 28.49 21.75
N LEU A 23 -111.12 29.25 22.63
CA LEU A 23 -109.80 28.89 23.15
C LEU A 23 -109.83 27.62 24.00
N MET A 24 -110.88 27.42 24.81
CA MET A 24 -111.05 26.19 25.59
C MET A 24 -111.23 24.97 24.69
N ASN A 25 -112.03 25.08 23.63
CA ASN A 25 -112.25 23.99 22.68
C ASN A 25 -110.99 23.68 21.86
N GLU A 26 -110.23 24.69 21.45
CA GLU A 26 -108.96 24.50 20.75
C GLU A 26 -107.90 23.85 21.64
N ALA A 27 -107.79 24.29 22.90
CA ALA A 27 -106.90 23.67 23.89
C ALA A 27 -107.31 22.21 24.17
N ALA A 28 -108.61 21.94 24.32
CA ALA A 28 -109.12 20.58 24.51
C ALA A 28 -108.84 19.69 23.29
N GLY A 29 -109.01 20.21 22.08
CA GLY A 29 -108.66 19.52 20.83
C GLY A 29 -107.17 19.18 20.72
N MET A 30 -106.29 20.13 21.08
CA MET A 30 -104.84 19.91 21.13
C MET A 30 -104.43 18.87 22.18
N LEU A 31 -105.12 18.86 23.32
CA LEU A 31 -104.92 17.90 24.40
C LEU A 31 -105.63 16.57 24.17
N LYS A 32 -106.42 16.45 23.11
CA LYS A 32 -107.25 15.28 22.77
C LYS A 32 -108.19 14.87 23.92
N ILE A 33 -108.73 15.86 24.63
CA ILE A 33 -109.78 15.65 25.63
C ILE A 33 -111.11 15.51 24.88
N LYS A 34 -112.06 14.74 25.43
CA LYS A 34 -113.39 14.57 24.84
C LYS A 34 -114.15 15.91 24.77
N ASP A 35 -115.11 16.00 23.85
CA ASP A 35 -115.89 17.22 23.58
C ASP A 35 -116.75 17.69 24.77
N ASP A 36 -116.94 16.83 25.78
CA ASP A 36 -117.70 17.07 27.01
C ASP A 36 -116.80 17.29 28.24
N PHE A 37 -115.79 18.15 28.12
CA PHE A 37 -114.83 18.41 29.19
C PHE A 37 -115.28 19.48 30.19
N THR A 38 -114.89 19.30 31.44
CA THR A 38 -115.02 20.32 32.49
C THR A 38 -113.82 21.27 32.52
N ALA A 39 -114.00 22.47 33.07
CA ALA A 39 -112.90 23.43 33.23
C ALA A 39 -111.75 22.88 34.09
N ASP A 40 -112.05 21.98 35.04
CA ASP A 40 -111.04 21.34 35.91
C ASP A 40 -110.27 20.25 35.17
N GLU A 41 -110.92 19.47 34.31
CA GLU A 41 -110.24 18.49 33.44
C GLU A 41 -109.28 19.17 32.46
N LEU A 42 -109.71 20.27 31.83
CA LEU A 42 -108.84 21.06 30.96
C LEU A 42 -107.63 21.62 31.72
N ARG A 43 -107.84 22.19 32.92
CA ARG A 43 -106.75 22.70 33.78
C ARG A 43 -105.80 21.60 34.21
N SER A 44 -106.33 20.43 34.60
CA SER A 44 -105.53 19.28 35.03
C SER A 44 -104.67 18.74 33.88
N ALA A 45 -105.25 18.59 32.69
CA ALA A 45 -104.54 18.15 31.50
C ALA A 45 -103.47 19.15 31.05
N LEU A 46 -103.77 20.45 31.02
CA LEU A 46 -102.78 21.51 30.77
C LEU A 46 -101.63 21.44 31.80
N GLY A 47 -101.96 21.30 33.09
CA GLY A 47 -100.97 21.17 34.15
C GLY A 47 -100.09 19.93 34.02
N ALA A 48 -100.64 18.80 33.56
CA ALA A 48 -99.89 17.58 33.31
C ALA A 48 -98.94 17.73 32.11
N ILE A 49 -99.37 18.41 31.03
CA ILE A 49 -98.51 18.69 29.88
C ILE A 49 -97.40 19.66 30.27
N ILE A 50 -97.70 20.76 30.96
CA ILE A 50 -96.68 21.72 31.41
C ILE A 50 -95.62 21.00 32.24
N LYS A 51 -96.02 20.19 33.22
CA LYS A 51 -95.07 19.39 34.03
C LYS A 51 -94.24 18.42 33.18
N ARG A 52 -94.84 17.82 32.15
CA ARG A 52 -94.13 16.91 31.24
C ARG A 52 -93.14 17.66 30.36
N VAL A 53 -93.49 18.85 29.89
CA VAL A 53 -92.61 19.73 29.12
C VAL A 53 -91.44 20.19 30.01
N ASP A 54 -91.73 20.68 31.22
CA ASP A 54 -90.69 21.09 32.18
C ASP A 54 -89.73 19.93 32.51
N SER A 55 -90.27 18.72 32.72
CA SER A 55 -89.45 17.52 32.95
C SER A 55 -88.63 17.14 31.72
N ALA A 56 -89.21 17.21 30.51
CA ALA A 56 -88.51 16.89 29.27
C ALA A 56 -87.40 17.90 28.98
N ASP A 57 -87.62 19.19 29.25
CA ASP A 57 -86.61 20.24 29.10
C ASP A 57 -85.47 20.04 30.10
N ALA A 58 -85.78 19.69 31.35
CA ALA A 58 -84.77 19.35 32.35
C ALA A 58 -83.95 18.10 31.95
N ASP A 59 -84.60 17.06 31.43
CA ASP A 59 -83.94 15.84 30.95
C ASP A 59 -83.07 16.12 29.71
N MET A 60 -83.55 16.97 28.78
CA MET A 60 -82.80 17.38 27.59
C MET A 60 -81.56 18.19 27.97
N GLU A 61 -81.67 19.10 28.91
CA GLU A 61 -80.53 19.89 29.40
C GLU A 61 -79.51 18.99 30.11
N ALA A 62 -79.97 18.10 31.00
CA ALA A 62 -79.09 17.12 31.64
C ALA A 62 -78.38 16.21 30.63
N THR A 63 -79.09 15.76 29.59
CA THR A 63 -78.52 14.94 28.53
C THR A 63 -77.48 15.72 27.70
N ARG A 64 -77.76 16.98 27.38
CA ARG A 64 -76.81 17.85 26.66
C ARG A 64 -75.55 18.10 27.47
N GLN A 65 -75.67 18.39 28.76
CA GLN A 65 -74.53 18.58 29.65
C GLN A 65 -73.69 17.32 29.76
N LYS A 66 -74.33 16.16 29.90
CA LYS A 66 -73.63 14.86 29.92
C LYS A 66 -72.90 14.59 28.61
N ALA A 67 -73.57 14.78 27.47
CA ALA A 67 -72.95 14.59 26.16
C ALA A 67 -71.77 15.55 25.93
N ALA A 68 -71.89 16.81 26.33
CA ALA A 68 -70.79 17.78 26.25
C ALA A 68 -69.59 17.32 27.09
N SER A 69 -69.83 16.89 28.34
CA SER A 69 -68.76 16.37 29.20
C SER A 69 -68.09 15.12 28.64
N GLU A 70 -68.85 14.20 28.03
CA GLU A 70 -68.30 12.99 27.41
C GLU A 70 -67.49 13.32 26.14
N ILE A 71 -67.94 14.28 25.34
CA ILE A 71 -67.19 14.76 24.16
C ILE A 71 -65.87 15.39 24.62
N ASP A 72 -65.88 16.23 25.65
CA ASP A 72 -64.66 16.86 26.17
C ASP A 72 -63.67 15.81 26.71
N ALA A 73 -64.17 14.81 27.44
CA ALA A 73 -63.35 13.70 27.93
C ALA A 73 -62.74 12.89 26.78
N MET A 74 -63.54 12.60 25.74
CA MET A 74 -63.07 11.88 24.56
C MET A 74 -62.03 12.69 23.78
N GLN A 75 -62.24 13.99 23.61
CA GLN A 75 -61.27 14.87 22.95
C GLN A 75 -59.95 14.95 23.72
N ALA A 76 -60.01 14.98 25.06
CA ALA A 76 -58.82 14.96 25.90
C ALA A 76 -58.02 13.66 25.75
N GLU A 77 -58.70 12.50 25.73
CA GLU A 77 -58.03 11.21 25.51
C GLU A 77 -57.49 11.06 24.08
N VAL A 78 -58.19 11.56 23.06
CA VAL A 78 -57.66 11.59 21.67
C VAL A 78 -56.38 12.42 21.61
N ARG A 79 -56.36 13.63 22.16
CA ARG A 79 -55.14 14.47 22.18
C ARG A 79 -53.98 13.79 22.91
N LYS A 80 -54.26 13.12 24.04
CA LYS A 80 -53.25 12.40 24.82
C LYS A 80 -52.69 11.20 24.05
N THR A 81 -53.54 10.44 23.37
CA THR A 81 -53.13 9.28 22.57
C THR A 81 -52.37 9.69 21.31
N GLU A 82 -52.78 10.76 20.64
CA GLU A 82 -52.04 11.33 19.49
C GLU A 82 -50.64 11.80 19.90
N LYS A 83 -50.53 12.51 21.03
CA LYS A 83 -49.23 12.93 21.55
C LYS A 83 -48.35 11.73 21.90
N ALA A 84 -48.89 10.75 22.63
CA ALA A 84 -48.15 9.54 22.99
C ALA A 84 -47.70 8.75 21.75
N ARG A 85 -48.54 8.71 20.71
CA ARG A 85 -48.20 8.10 19.42
C ARG A 85 -47.07 8.85 18.72
N ALA A 86 -47.14 10.17 18.65
CA ALA A 86 -46.08 10.99 18.05
C ALA A 86 -44.74 10.82 18.77
N ASP A 87 -44.77 10.81 20.11
CA ASP A 87 -43.57 10.57 20.94
C ASP A 87 -42.99 9.17 20.70
N ALA A 88 -43.86 8.14 20.59
CA ALA A 88 -43.44 6.77 20.29
C ALA A 88 -42.88 6.61 18.87
N GLU A 89 -43.48 7.28 17.88
CA GLU A 89 -42.97 7.29 16.50
C GLU A 89 -41.60 7.98 16.42
N ALA A 90 -41.41 9.10 17.14
CA ALA A 90 -40.11 9.77 17.24
C ALA A 90 -39.04 8.88 17.88
N GLN A 91 -39.35 8.22 19.00
CA GLN A 91 -38.43 7.28 19.65
C GLN A 91 -38.07 6.09 18.75
N ARG A 92 -39.04 5.56 17.99
CA ARG A 92 -38.81 4.49 17.03
C ARG A 92 -37.85 4.95 15.93
N ASP A 93 -38.06 6.14 15.39
CA ASP A 93 -37.23 6.65 14.29
C ASP A 93 -35.79 6.93 14.76
N ASP A 94 -35.61 7.44 15.98
CA ASP A 94 -34.29 7.61 16.59
C ASP A 94 -33.61 6.26 16.87
N ALA A 95 -34.36 5.26 17.34
CA ALA A 95 -33.85 3.91 17.54
C ALA A 95 -33.42 3.25 16.22
N ILE A 96 -34.18 3.45 15.14
CA ILE A 96 -33.83 2.95 13.79
C ILE A 96 -32.53 3.60 13.31
N LYS A 97 -32.43 4.94 13.39
CA LYS A 97 -31.20 5.66 13.02
C LYS A 97 -29.98 5.20 13.83
N GLY A 98 -30.17 5.00 15.14
CA GLY A 98 -29.13 4.47 16.02
C GLY A 98 -28.68 3.07 15.62
N ARG A 99 -29.63 2.18 15.29
CA ARG A 99 -29.33 0.82 14.81
C ARG A 99 -28.58 0.83 13.50
N GLU A 100 -29.03 1.62 12.52
CA GLU A 100 -28.37 1.74 11.22
C GLU A 100 -26.94 2.27 11.36
N ALA A 101 -26.73 3.31 12.18
CA ALA A 101 -25.40 3.83 12.46
C ALA A 101 -24.49 2.79 13.12
N ALA A 102 -25.00 2.02 14.09
CA ALA A 102 -24.26 0.94 14.74
C ALA A 102 -23.91 -0.20 13.77
N GLU A 103 -24.84 -0.61 12.92
CA GLU A 103 -24.60 -1.62 11.88
C GLU A 103 -23.54 -1.15 10.86
N HIS A 104 -23.61 0.10 10.42
CA HIS A 104 -22.59 0.69 9.56
C HIS A 104 -21.22 0.70 10.23
N ALA A 105 -21.14 1.12 11.50
CA ALA A 105 -19.89 1.12 12.26
C ALA A 105 -19.32 -0.29 12.44
N LEU A 106 -20.16 -1.29 12.73
CA LEU A 106 -19.74 -2.68 12.85
C LEU A 106 -19.23 -3.25 11.53
N ASN A 107 -19.94 -2.98 10.43
CA ASN A 107 -19.52 -3.44 9.11
C ASN A 107 -18.20 -2.81 8.68
N GLN A 108 -18.02 -1.52 8.95
CA GLN A 108 -16.77 -0.82 8.70
C GLN A 108 -15.63 -1.38 9.58
N GLY A 109 -15.86 -1.53 10.88
CA GLY A 109 -14.89 -2.11 11.81
C GLY A 109 -14.48 -3.54 11.45
N ARG A 110 -15.42 -4.37 10.97
CA ARG A 110 -15.12 -5.72 10.45
C ARG A 110 -14.22 -5.67 9.21
N LYS A 111 -14.50 -4.77 8.26
CA LYS A 111 -13.66 -4.59 7.06
C LYS A 111 -12.26 -4.11 7.43
N ASP A 112 -12.16 -3.11 8.31
CA ASP A 112 -10.88 -2.55 8.74
C ASP A 112 -10.05 -3.58 9.51
N ASN A 113 -10.69 -4.37 10.38
CA ASN A 113 -10.03 -5.47 11.08
C ASN A 113 -9.58 -6.57 10.12
N ALA A 114 -10.40 -6.95 9.14
CA ALA A 114 -10.00 -7.92 8.12
C ALA A 114 -8.79 -7.45 7.30
N ASN A 115 -8.76 -6.17 6.91
CA ASN A 115 -7.65 -5.54 6.20
C ASN A 115 -6.38 -5.51 7.07
N ALA A 116 -6.51 -5.12 8.34
CA ALA A 116 -5.41 -5.11 9.29
C ALA A 116 -4.83 -6.51 9.51
N LEU A 117 -5.69 -7.52 9.65
CA LEU A 117 -5.29 -8.92 9.83
C LEU A 117 -4.61 -9.47 8.57
N GLN A 118 -5.09 -9.12 7.37
CA GLN A 118 -4.43 -9.49 6.12
C GLN A 118 -3.04 -8.85 6.01
N LYS A 119 -2.92 -7.57 6.37
CA LYS A 119 -1.63 -6.86 6.39
C LYS A 119 -0.66 -7.50 7.39
N ALA A 120 -1.12 -7.80 8.60
CA ALA A 120 -0.33 -8.47 9.62
C ALA A 120 0.13 -9.87 9.16
N LYS A 121 -0.76 -10.65 8.53
CA LYS A 121 -0.39 -11.94 7.93
C LYS A 121 0.72 -11.80 6.88
N ARG A 122 0.59 -10.83 5.96
CA ARG A 122 1.62 -10.56 4.95
C ARG A 122 2.97 -10.19 5.59
N GLN A 123 2.96 -9.34 6.61
CA GLN A 123 4.17 -8.98 7.35
C GLN A 123 4.81 -10.20 8.03
N VAL A 124 4.01 -11.08 8.64
CA VAL A 124 4.51 -12.32 9.25
C VAL A 124 5.12 -13.25 8.19
N GLU A 125 4.46 -13.41 7.04
CA GLU A 125 4.99 -14.21 5.92
C GLU A 125 6.31 -13.64 5.38
N GLU A 126 6.39 -12.33 5.23
CA GLU A 126 7.61 -11.62 4.81
C GLU A 126 8.73 -11.82 5.83
N LYS A 127 8.45 -11.63 7.13
CA LYS A 127 9.41 -11.88 8.21
C LYS A 127 9.85 -13.33 8.27
N GLN A 128 8.96 -14.30 8.00
CA GLN A 128 9.34 -15.71 7.91
C GLN A 128 10.25 -15.99 6.71
N LYS A 129 10.01 -15.35 5.55
CA LYS A 129 10.90 -15.46 4.38
C LYS A 129 12.25 -14.83 4.67
N GLU A 130 12.28 -13.65 5.29
CA GLU A 130 13.50 -13.00 5.75
C GLU A 130 14.26 -13.90 6.75
N LEU A 131 13.59 -14.47 7.75
CA LEU A 131 14.22 -15.38 8.71
C LEU A 131 14.78 -16.63 8.03
N LYS A 132 14.08 -17.20 7.04
CA LYS A 132 14.61 -18.32 6.26
C LYS A 132 15.83 -17.90 5.44
N ALA A 133 15.79 -16.74 4.79
CA ALA A 133 16.93 -16.21 4.04
C ALA A 133 18.12 -15.92 4.95
N ILE A 134 17.88 -15.33 6.12
CA ILE A 134 18.89 -15.11 7.16
C ILE A 134 19.43 -16.45 7.64
N ASN A 135 18.58 -17.45 7.90
CA ASN A 135 19.02 -18.77 8.33
C ASN A 135 19.85 -19.44 7.23
N ILE A 136 19.47 -19.35 5.95
CA ILE A 136 20.29 -19.85 4.82
C ILE A 136 21.62 -19.11 4.71
N ALA A 137 21.62 -17.78 4.91
CA ALA A 137 22.82 -16.96 4.82
C ALA A 137 23.78 -17.17 6.01
N LEU A 138 23.23 -17.34 7.23
CA LEU A 138 23.97 -17.70 8.43
C LEU A 138 24.37 -19.18 8.44
N ALA A 139 23.61 -20.04 7.77
CA ALA A 139 23.95 -21.41 7.46
C ALA A 139 24.93 -21.48 6.28
N ASP A 140 26.05 -20.77 6.39
CA ASP A 140 27.31 -21.39 6.02
C ASP A 140 27.44 -22.60 6.94
N THR A 141 26.87 -23.74 6.54
CA THR A 141 26.88 -24.97 7.33
C THR A 141 28.32 -25.28 7.73
N PRO A 142 28.58 -25.99 8.85
CA PRO A 142 29.92 -26.45 9.17
C PRO A 142 30.61 -27.09 7.97
N GLU A 143 29.86 -27.81 7.13
CA GLU A 143 30.31 -28.34 5.84
C GLU A 143 30.75 -27.28 4.82
N ASN A 144 30.03 -26.17 4.67
CA ASN A 144 30.41 -25.12 3.73
C ASN A 144 31.63 -24.34 4.22
N ILE A 145 31.75 -24.10 5.53
CA ILE A 145 32.95 -23.53 6.16
C ILE A 145 34.14 -24.49 5.98
N ILE A 146 33.95 -25.79 6.25
CA ILE A 146 34.99 -26.82 6.03
C ILE A 146 35.39 -26.88 4.56
N ARG A 147 34.44 -26.76 3.62
CA ARG A 147 34.72 -26.74 2.18
C ARG A 147 35.51 -25.49 1.79
N LYS A 148 35.14 -24.31 2.28
CA LYS A 148 35.91 -23.07 2.09
C LYS A 148 37.31 -23.19 2.69
N LEU A 149 37.46 -23.72 3.89
CA LEU A 149 38.76 -23.97 4.53
C LEU A 149 39.63 -24.97 3.74
N LYS A 150 39.03 -26.05 3.21
CA LYS A 150 39.73 -27.00 2.34
C LYS A 150 40.21 -26.34 1.04
N ASN A 151 39.37 -25.51 0.43
CA ASN A 151 39.74 -24.77 -0.78
C ASN A 151 40.87 -23.77 -0.51
N ILE A 152 40.80 -23.01 0.58
CA ILE A 152 41.87 -22.09 1.00
C ILE A 152 43.16 -22.86 1.27
N LYS A 153 43.08 -24.01 1.96
CA LYS A 153 44.25 -24.86 2.22
C LYS A 153 44.88 -25.37 0.92
N LYS A 154 44.05 -25.80 -0.04
CA LYS A 154 44.52 -26.23 -1.37
C LYS A 154 45.20 -25.08 -2.11
N GLN A 155 44.57 -23.91 -2.18
CA GLN A 155 45.14 -22.72 -2.81
C GLN A 155 46.50 -22.34 -2.21
N LYS A 156 46.64 -22.38 -0.87
CA LYS A 156 47.93 -22.10 -0.21
C LYS A 156 49.02 -23.11 -0.56
N LEU A 157 48.68 -24.39 -0.68
CA LEU A 157 49.64 -25.42 -1.08
C LEU A 157 50.05 -25.26 -2.55
N ASP A 158 49.09 -24.98 -3.42
CA ASP A 158 49.33 -24.77 -4.85
C ASP A 158 50.21 -23.52 -5.05
N GLU A 159 49.94 -22.43 -4.31
CA GLU A 159 50.73 -21.19 -4.33
C GLU A 159 52.15 -21.40 -3.78
N ALA A 160 52.31 -22.12 -2.66
CA ALA A 160 53.63 -22.45 -2.12
C ALA A 160 54.46 -23.31 -3.09
N THR A 161 53.82 -24.26 -3.77
CA THR A 161 54.45 -25.11 -4.79
C THR A 161 54.86 -24.29 -6.00
N ALA A 162 53.98 -23.41 -6.49
CA ALA A 162 54.30 -22.49 -7.58
C ALA A 162 55.46 -21.55 -7.21
N ARG A 163 55.48 -21.02 -5.98
CA ARG A 163 56.57 -20.19 -5.48
C ARG A 163 57.90 -20.94 -5.46
N LYS A 164 57.91 -22.18 -4.97
CA LYS A 164 59.11 -23.02 -4.96
C LYS A 164 59.61 -23.29 -6.38
N HIS A 165 58.72 -23.62 -7.32
CA HIS A 165 59.08 -23.80 -8.73
C HIS A 165 59.66 -22.52 -9.35
N ALA A 166 59.08 -21.35 -9.04
CA ALA A 166 59.61 -20.08 -9.52
C ALA A 166 61.00 -19.77 -8.92
N GLU A 167 61.21 -20.06 -7.63
CA GLU A 167 62.51 -19.90 -6.96
C GLU A 167 63.58 -20.84 -7.56
N ASP A 168 63.24 -22.10 -7.82
CA ASP A 168 64.14 -23.08 -8.44
C ASP A 168 64.49 -22.69 -9.88
N ALA A 169 63.50 -22.24 -10.66
CA ALA A 169 63.72 -21.73 -12.02
C ALA A 169 64.64 -20.50 -12.01
N ASN A 170 64.44 -19.56 -11.08
CA ASN A 170 65.29 -18.37 -10.96
C ASN A 170 66.74 -18.74 -10.56
N ARG A 171 66.92 -19.72 -9.67
CA ARG A 171 68.25 -20.25 -9.34
C ARG A 171 68.94 -20.89 -10.55
N LYS A 172 68.19 -21.64 -11.36
CA LYS A 172 68.72 -22.24 -12.60
C LYS A 172 69.14 -21.16 -13.59
N LEU A 173 68.29 -20.17 -13.84
CA LEU A 173 68.60 -19.04 -14.71
C LEU A 173 69.84 -18.27 -14.25
N LYS A 174 70.04 -18.07 -12.94
CA LYS A 174 71.26 -17.43 -12.42
C LYS A 174 72.52 -18.24 -12.69
N LYS A 175 72.45 -19.58 -12.60
CA LYS A 175 73.59 -20.46 -12.94
C LYS A 175 73.89 -20.42 -14.43
N GLU A 176 72.88 -20.61 -15.27
CA GLU A 176 73.00 -20.54 -16.72
C GLU A 176 73.52 -19.17 -17.18
N ASN A 177 73.04 -18.08 -16.58
CA ASN A 177 73.53 -16.73 -16.90
C ASN A 177 75.01 -16.56 -16.50
N LYS A 178 75.43 -17.13 -15.35
CA LYS A 178 76.85 -17.11 -14.95
C LYS A 178 77.71 -17.95 -15.91
N GLU A 179 77.24 -19.12 -16.31
CA GLU A 179 77.92 -19.99 -17.30
C GLU A 179 78.04 -19.29 -18.65
N GLN A 180 76.94 -18.74 -19.18
CA GLN A 180 76.93 -17.97 -20.43
C GLN A 180 77.84 -16.75 -20.38
N LYS A 181 77.92 -16.04 -19.25
CA LYS A 181 78.87 -14.93 -19.10
C LYS A 181 80.32 -15.40 -19.17
N GLY A 182 80.65 -16.51 -18.51
CA GLY A 182 81.99 -17.10 -18.58
C GLY A 182 82.34 -17.58 -20.00
N GLU A 183 81.39 -18.16 -20.73
CA GLU A 183 81.57 -18.53 -22.13
C GLU A 183 81.76 -17.31 -23.04
N LEU A 184 81.04 -16.21 -22.78
CA LEU A 184 81.23 -14.97 -23.52
C LEU A 184 82.61 -14.34 -23.27
N GLU A 185 83.09 -14.36 -22.02
CA GLU A 185 84.43 -13.88 -21.68
C GLU A 185 85.52 -14.71 -22.36
N SER A 186 85.41 -16.04 -22.36
CA SER A 186 86.39 -16.91 -23.05
C SER A 186 86.35 -16.75 -24.58
N LEU A 187 85.16 -16.58 -25.16
CA LEU A 187 85.02 -16.26 -26.58
C LEU A 187 85.61 -14.90 -26.94
N ALA A 188 85.48 -13.89 -26.06
CA ALA A 188 86.11 -12.59 -26.26
C ALA A 188 87.64 -12.69 -26.21
N GLU A 189 88.19 -13.47 -25.30
CA GLU A 189 89.64 -13.73 -25.23
C GLU A 189 90.16 -14.46 -26.48
N LEU A 190 89.46 -15.51 -26.93
CA LEU A 190 89.76 -16.23 -28.17
C LEU A 190 89.71 -15.30 -29.40
N LYS A 191 88.76 -14.37 -29.44
CA LYS A 191 88.69 -13.36 -30.51
C LYS A 191 89.90 -12.44 -30.52
N ALA A 192 90.32 -11.92 -29.36
CA ALA A 192 91.50 -11.09 -29.26
C ALA A 192 92.77 -11.83 -29.71
N GLN A 193 92.90 -13.11 -29.35
CA GLN A 193 93.99 -13.98 -29.82
C GLN A 193 93.92 -14.20 -31.34
N ALA A 194 92.74 -14.43 -31.90
CA ALA A 194 92.55 -14.60 -33.35
C ALA A 194 92.88 -13.32 -34.14
N ALA A 195 92.51 -12.15 -33.63
CA ALA A 195 92.85 -10.86 -34.24
C ALA A 195 94.37 -10.61 -34.24
N SER A 196 95.05 -10.92 -33.12
CA SER A 196 96.51 -10.86 -33.03
C SER A 196 97.20 -11.85 -33.99
N LEU A 197 96.66 -13.06 -34.11
CA LEU A 197 97.15 -14.05 -35.07
C LEU A 197 96.96 -13.59 -36.53
N LEU A 198 95.82 -12.96 -36.87
CA LEU A 198 95.62 -12.37 -38.19
C LEU A 198 96.61 -11.25 -38.49
N ALA A 199 96.87 -10.37 -37.52
CA ALA A 199 97.85 -9.28 -37.66
C ALA A 199 99.26 -9.84 -37.90
N SER A 200 99.72 -10.76 -37.06
CA SER A 200 101.02 -11.43 -37.26
C SER A 200 101.12 -12.21 -38.57
N TYR A 201 100.03 -12.83 -39.04
CA TYR A 201 100.01 -13.49 -40.35
C TYR A 201 100.15 -12.49 -41.49
N ARG A 202 99.53 -11.30 -41.41
CA ARG A 202 99.69 -10.21 -42.39
C ARG A 202 101.12 -9.69 -42.41
N GLU A 203 101.71 -9.43 -41.26
CA GLU A 203 103.11 -8.99 -41.15
C GLU A 203 104.07 -10.03 -41.74
N LEU A 204 103.86 -11.31 -41.44
CA LEU A 204 104.65 -12.40 -42.01
C LEU A 204 104.47 -12.50 -43.53
N ARG A 205 103.26 -12.27 -44.05
CA ARG A 205 102.96 -12.24 -45.47
C ARG A 205 103.71 -11.11 -46.17
N GLU A 206 103.63 -9.89 -45.63
CA GLU A 206 104.36 -8.73 -46.17
C GLU A 206 105.87 -8.95 -46.14
N TRP A 207 106.39 -9.55 -45.07
CA TRP A 207 107.81 -9.93 -44.98
C TRP A 207 108.17 -10.98 -46.03
N ALA A 208 107.37 -12.03 -46.19
CA ALA A 208 107.61 -13.10 -47.16
C ALA A 208 107.56 -12.58 -48.60
N ASP A 209 106.56 -11.75 -48.94
CA ASP A 209 106.44 -11.10 -50.24
C ASP A 209 107.66 -10.17 -50.49
N GLY A 210 108.07 -9.38 -49.48
CA GLY A 210 109.24 -8.50 -49.57
C GLY A 210 110.61 -9.21 -49.60
N VAL A 211 110.68 -10.49 -49.20
CA VAL A 211 111.86 -11.35 -49.34
C VAL A 211 111.86 -12.06 -50.70
N ALA A 212 110.69 -12.51 -51.18
CA ALA A 212 110.53 -13.09 -52.51
C ALA A 212 110.89 -12.08 -53.61
N ASP A 213 110.57 -10.80 -53.43
CA ASP A 213 110.98 -9.72 -54.35
C ASP A 213 112.51 -9.47 -54.39
N LYS A 214 113.27 -10.03 -53.43
CA LYS A 214 114.73 -9.84 -53.30
C LYS A 214 115.55 -11.08 -53.66
N LEU A 215 114.93 -12.25 -53.81
CA LEU A 215 115.58 -13.48 -54.23
C LEU A 215 114.90 -14.00 -55.51
N ASP A 216 115.58 -13.86 -56.65
CA ASP A 216 115.13 -14.31 -57.98
C ASP A 216 114.93 -15.84 -58.12
N ASP A 217 115.03 -16.62 -57.03
CA ASP A 217 114.94 -18.09 -57.03
C ASP A 217 114.31 -18.67 -55.74
N SER A 218 113.31 -17.98 -55.16
CA SER A 218 112.57 -18.51 -53.99
C SER A 218 111.19 -19.08 -54.39
N GLU A 219 110.85 -20.26 -53.88
CA GLU A 219 109.50 -20.84 -53.99
C GLU A 219 108.45 -19.88 -53.42
N ALA A 220 107.33 -19.71 -54.14
CA ALA A 220 106.24 -18.84 -53.71
C ALA A 220 105.71 -19.27 -52.33
N ALA A 221 105.58 -18.30 -51.41
CA ALA A 221 105.09 -18.56 -50.07
C ALA A 221 103.69 -19.24 -50.11
N PRO A 222 103.41 -20.22 -49.23
CA PRO A 222 102.12 -20.89 -49.17
C PRO A 222 100.97 -19.89 -48.99
N VAL A 223 100.01 -19.90 -49.92
CA VAL A 223 98.87 -18.98 -49.89
C VAL A 223 97.79 -19.55 -48.98
N ALA A 224 97.51 -18.89 -47.85
CA ALA A 224 96.33 -19.23 -47.05
C ALA A 224 95.03 -18.94 -47.81
N ASP A 225 94.00 -19.74 -47.53
CA ASP A 225 92.67 -19.60 -48.15
C ASP A 225 92.05 -18.23 -47.81
N ALA A 226 91.90 -17.39 -48.82
CA ALA A 226 91.34 -16.05 -48.70
C ALA A 226 89.92 -16.04 -48.11
N LYS A 227 89.13 -17.11 -48.32
CA LYS A 227 87.79 -17.23 -47.73
C LYS A 227 87.85 -17.43 -46.22
N LEU A 228 88.79 -18.25 -45.74
CA LEU A 228 88.99 -18.47 -44.31
C LEU A 228 89.47 -17.19 -43.62
N LEU A 229 90.43 -16.47 -44.20
CA LEU A 229 90.93 -15.20 -43.63
C LEU A 229 89.83 -14.13 -43.57
N SER A 230 89.05 -13.96 -44.64
CA SER A 230 87.93 -13.00 -44.64
C SER A 230 86.82 -13.36 -43.65
N SER A 231 86.60 -14.67 -43.40
CA SER A 231 85.61 -15.14 -42.44
C SER A 231 86.05 -14.87 -40.99
N ILE A 232 87.34 -15.02 -40.68
CA ILE A 232 87.89 -14.69 -39.36
C ILE A 232 87.89 -13.16 -39.15
N GLU A 233 88.19 -12.38 -40.20
CA GLU A 233 88.14 -10.92 -40.16
C GLU A 233 86.70 -10.40 -39.96
N THR A 234 85.73 -10.90 -40.71
CA THR A 234 84.32 -10.52 -40.49
C THR A 234 83.78 -10.98 -39.13
N LEU A 235 84.28 -12.09 -38.56
CA LEU A 235 83.93 -12.53 -37.20
C LEU A 235 84.58 -11.68 -36.10
N THR A 236 85.70 -11.01 -36.39
CA THR A 236 86.41 -10.13 -35.45
C THR A 236 85.90 -8.69 -35.56
N GLU A 237 85.74 -8.15 -36.78
CA GLU A 237 85.15 -6.82 -37.01
C GLU A 237 83.65 -6.74 -36.69
N GLY A 238 82.87 -7.78 -37.06
CA GLY A 238 81.46 -7.85 -36.72
C GLY A 238 81.17 -8.04 -35.23
N ALA A 239 82.21 -8.28 -34.42
CA ALA A 239 82.13 -8.42 -32.97
C ALA A 239 82.41 -7.11 -32.21
N ASP A 240 83.30 -6.25 -32.70
CA ASP A 240 83.54 -4.93 -32.07
C ASP A 240 82.28 -4.06 -32.09
N ALA A 241 81.53 -4.08 -33.21
CA ALA A 241 80.26 -3.36 -33.33
C ALA A 241 79.15 -3.87 -32.38
N ARG A 242 79.15 -5.18 -32.03
CA ARG A 242 78.13 -5.78 -31.13
C ARG A 242 78.53 -5.73 -29.65
N GLN A 243 79.81 -5.61 -29.34
CA GLN A 243 80.32 -5.42 -27.99
C GLN A 243 79.95 -4.00 -27.49
N GLU A 244 80.06 -2.99 -28.35
CA GLU A 244 79.67 -1.60 -28.04
C GLU A 244 78.16 -1.44 -27.79
N GLU A 245 77.29 -2.09 -28.58
CA GLU A 245 75.83 -2.07 -28.36
C GLU A 245 75.40 -2.74 -27.04
N ARG A 246 76.09 -3.81 -26.60
CA ARG A 246 75.75 -4.51 -25.35
C ARG A 246 76.15 -3.75 -24.10
N VAL A 247 77.29 -3.04 -24.13
CA VAL A 247 77.71 -2.15 -23.03
C VAL A 247 76.75 -0.97 -22.89
N ALA A 248 76.22 -0.45 -24.00
CA ALA A 248 75.21 0.62 -23.98
C ALA A 248 73.82 0.17 -23.48
N ALA A 249 73.44 -1.10 -23.68
CA ALA A 249 72.12 -1.62 -23.29
C ALA A 249 72.03 -2.14 -21.84
N THR A 250 73.15 -2.19 -21.11
CA THR A 250 73.21 -2.69 -19.72
C THR A 250 73.65 -1.64 -18.69
N ALA A 251 73.94 -0.40 -19.13
CA ALA A 251 74.09 0.81 -18.31
C ALA A 251 72.72 1.46 -18.06
#